data_AF-D1P8A5-F1
#
_entry.id   AF-D1P8A5-F1
#
_cell.length_a   1.000
_cell.length_b   1.000
_cell.length_c   1.000
_cell.angle_alpha   90.00
_cell.angle_beta   90.00
_cell.angle_gamma   90.00
#
_symmetry.space_group_name_H-M   'P 1'
#
loop_
_entity.id
_entity.type
_entity.pdbx_description
1 polymer ?
#
loop_
_entity_poly.entity_id
_entity_poly.type
_entity_poly.pdbx_seq_one_letter_code
_entity_poly.pdbx_strand_id
1 'polypeptide(L)'
;QDADKKSQRSFRKSDIQRYISVKKDKISTERKTKQTRMFKKLATARFLRMYNSDKEAVIYFLPSAGNIAGVHQFGLTERIGRAQITYPSRQLLGLTPQEVTHIENQIIDFLAR
;
A
#
# COMPACT_ATOMS: atom_id res chain seq x y z
N GLN A 1 -13.76 24.44 -22.89
CA GLN A 1 -12.58 23.70 -23.35
C GLN A 1 -11.88 23.16 -22.12
N ASP A 2 -11.60 21.86 -22.08
CA ASP A 2 -11.17 21.14 -20.88
C ASP A 2 -9.64 21.23 -20.76
N ALA A 3 -9.13 22.01 -19.80
CA ALA A 3 -7.70 22.29 -19.65
C ALA A 3 -6.86 21.07 -19.22
N ASP A 4 -7.51 20.01 -18.72
CA ASP A 4 -6.82 18.86 -18.10
C ASP A 4 -6.77 17.60 -18.99
N LYS A 5 -6.89 17.74 -20.32
CA LYS A 5 -6.72 16.58 -21.21
C LYS A 5 -5.26 16.14 -21.28
N LYS A 6 -4.97 14.96 -20.70
CA LYS A 6 -3.62 14.35 -20.53
C LYS A 6 -2.78 14.94 -19.38
N SER A 7 -3.40 15.60 -18.41
CA SER A 7 -2.72 15.97 -17.15
C SER A 7 -2.27 14.71 -16.39
N GLN A 8 -1.22 14.82 -15.56
CA GLN A 8 -0.54 13.75 -14.82
C GLN A 8 -1.50 12.84 -14.03
N ARG A 9 -2.69 13.34 -13.66
CA ARG A 9 -3.82 12.56 -13.13
C ARG A 9 -5.17 13.02 -13.66
N SER A 10 -5.35 13.11 -14.97
CA SER A 10 -6.68 13.40 -15.51
C SER A 10 -7.61 12.20 -15.30
N PHE A 11 -8.50 12.28 -14.31
CA PHE A 11 -9.52 11.25 -14.07
C PHE A 11 -10.73 11.47 -14.98
N ARG A 12 -10.64 11.04 -16.24
CA ARG A 12 -11.83 10.97 -17.09
C ARG A 12 -12.58 9.68 -16.84
N LYS A 13 -13.88 9.80 -16.56
CA LYS A 13 -14.78 8.66 -16.42
C LYS A 13 -14.70 7.70 -17.62
N SER A 14 -14.54 8.23 -18.84
CA SER A 14 -14.36 7.44 -20.07
C SER A 14 -13.18 6.46 -20.02
N ASP A 15 -12.08 6.88 -19.40
CA ASP A 15 -10.80 6.17 -19.46
C ASP A 15 -10.75 5.03 -18.42
N ILE A 16 -11.55 5.14 -17.36
CA ILE A 16 -11.60 4.21 -16.23
C ILE A 16 -12.80 3.26 -16.34
N GLN A 17 -13.81 3.58 -17.16
CA GLN A 17 -15.06 2.82 -17.29
C GLN A 17 -14.83 1.34 -17.64
N ARG A 18 -13.81 1.03 -18.45
CA ARG A 18 -13.41 -0.34 -18.83
C ARG A 18 -12.96 -1.20 -17.64
N TYR A 19 -12.38 -0.57 -16.62
CA TYR A 19 -11.88 -1.24 -15.42
C TYR A 19 -12.91 -1.24 -14.28
N ILE A 20 -13.84 -0.27 -14.27
CA ILE A 20 -14.95 -0.19 -13.30
C ILE A 20 -16.11 -1.12 -13.67
N SER A 21 -16.33 -1.40 -14.95
CA SER A 21 -17.43 -2.25 -15.39
C SER A 21 -17.20 -3.71 -14.96
N VAL A 22 -17.62 -4.04 -13.75
CA VAL A 22 -17.72 -5.40 -13.24
C VAL A 22 -18.66 -6.18 -14.16
N LYS A 23 -18.18 -7.28 -14.77
CA LYS A 23 -19.03 -8.21 -15.53
C LYS A 23 -20.21 -8.64 -14.65
N LYS A 24 -21.44 -8.38 -15.13
CA LYS A 24 -22.68 -8.72 -14.41
C LYS A 24 -23.16 -10.15 -14.68
N ASP A 25 -22.49 -10.87 -15.57
CA ASP A 25 -22.83 -12.26 -15.87
C ASP A 25 -22.57 -13.13 -14.62
N LYS A 26 -23.58 -13.87 -14.18
CA LYS A 26 -23.47 -14.83 -13.08
C LYS A 26 -22.60 -16.01 -13.52
N ILE A 27 -21.28 -15.85 -13.42
CA ILE A 27 -20.35 -16.97 -13.51
C ILE A 27 -20.38 -17.67 -12.14
N SER A 28 -21.03 -18.83 -12.05
CA SER A 28 -20.93 -19.69 -10.86
C SER A 28 -19.51 -20.24 -10.80
N THR A 29 -18.63 -19.48 -10.16
CA THR A 29 -17.28 -19.93 -9.80
C THR A 29 -17.35 -20.37 -8.36
N GLU A 30 -16.84 -21.57 -8.07
CA GLU A 30 -16.48 -22.03 -6.73
C GLU A 30 -16.04 -20.83 -5.88
N ARG A 31 -16.72 -20.59 -4.74
CA ARG A 31 -16.62 -19.34 -3.98
C ARG A 31 -15.14 -19.03 -3.68
N LYS A 32 -14.51 -18.20 -4.52
CA LYS A 32 -13.19 -17.63 -4.22
C LYS A 32 -13.36 -16.95 -2.88
N THR A 33 -12.65 -17.43 -1.88
CA THR A 33 -12.53 -16.76 -0.58
C THR A 33 -12.30 -15.29 -0.88
N LYS A 34 -13.21 -14.41 -0.43
CA LYS A 34 -13.12 -12.96 -0.68
C LYS A 34 -11.67 -12.56 -0.44
N GLN A 35 -11.00 -11.97 -1.44
CA GLN A 35 -9.64 -11.48 -1.23
C GLN A 35 -9.68 -10.54 -0.04
N THR A 36 -9.15 -11.01 1.09
CA THR A 36 -9.09 -10.23 2.30
C THR A 36 -7.87 -9.35 2.23
N ARG A 37 -7.98 -8.12 2.72
CA ARG A 37 -6.83 -7.25 2.91
C ARG A 37 -5.79 -8.02 3.73
N MET A 38 -4.52 -7.95 3.32
CA MET A 38 -3.44 -8.49 4.14
C MET A 38 -3.44 -7.83 5.51
N PHE A 39 -2.95 -8.57 6.50
CA PHE A 39 -2.83 -8.07 7.87
C PHE A 39 -4.16 -7.68 8.54
N LYS A 40 -5.30 -8.20 8.06
CA LYS A 40 -6.61 -8.01 8.75
C LYS A 40 -6.53 -8.35 10.24
N LYS A 41 -5.79 -9.41 10.59
CA LYS A 41 -5.57 -9.82 11.98
C LYS A 41 -4.59 -8.90 12.71
N LEU A 42 -3.57 -8.36 12.04
CA LEU A 42 -2.54 -7.49 12.64
C LEU A 42 -3.16 -6.21 13.23
N ALA A 43 -4.20 -5.67 12.60
CA ALA A 43 -4.90 -4.48 13.05
C ALA A 43 -5.76 -4.70 14.32
N THR A 44 -5.83 -5.93 14.84
CA THR A 44 -6.58 -6.23 16.07
C THR A 44 -5.74 -5.95 17.30
N ALA A 45 -6.39 -5.60 18.42
CA ALA A 45 -5.74 -5.32 19.70
C ALA A 45 -4.79 -6.44 20.18
N ARG A 46 -5.04 -7.69 19.77
CA ARG A 46 -4.20 -8.85 20.10
C ARG A 46 -2.73 -8.67 19.68
N PHE A 47 -2.48 -7.92 18.61
CA PHE A 47 -1.14 -7.71 18.07
C PHE A 47 -0.57 -6.33 18.39
N LEU A 48 -1.31 -5.48 19.11
CA LEU A 48 -0.87 -4.16 19.54
C LEU A 48 -0.34 -4.25 20.98
N ARG A 49 0.76 -3.55 21.23
CA ARG A 49 1.32 -3.26 22.55
C ARG A 49 1.33 -1.76 22.74
N MET A 50 1.10 -1.36 23.97
CA MET A 50 1.13 0.04 24.37
C MET A 50 2.22 0.18 25.43
N TYR A 51 3.03 1.21 25.25
CA TYR A 51 3.92 1.73 26.27
C TYR A 51 3.46 3.15 26.59
N ASN A 52 3.43 3.51 27.85
CA ASN A 52 3.11 4.85 28.29
C ASN A 52 4.05 5.30 29.40
N SER A 53 4.30 6.60 29.43
CA SER A 53 5.02 7.35 30.44
C SER A 53 4.25 8.64 30.72
N ASP A 54 4.65 9.42 31.72
CA ASP A 54 3.99 10.68 32.08
C ASP A 54 4.03 11.72 30.94
N LYS A 55 4.98 11.57 30.00
CA LYS A 55 5.20 12.50 28.89
C LYS A 55 4.77 11.97 27.53
N GLU A 56 4.59 10.66 27.38
CA GLU A 56 4.37 10.04 26.06
C GLU A 56 3.55 8.76 26.14
N ALA A 57 2.88 8.43 25.05
CA ALA A 57 2.22 7.15 24.84
C ALA A 57 2.52 6.66 23.42
N VAL A 58 2.96 5.42 23.32
CA VAL A 58 3.34 4.78 22.05
C VAL A 58 2.56 3.47 21.91
N ILE A 59 1.95 3.29 20.75
CA ILE A 59 1.33 2.03 20.34
C ILE A 59 2.17 1.44 19.23
N TYR A 60 2.58 0.19 19.40
CA TYR A 60 3.40 -0.53 18.45
C TYR A 60 2.91 -1.96 18.29
N PHE A 61 3.30 -2.63 17.20
CA PHE A 61 2.97 -4.04 17.02
C PHE A 61 3.88 -4.93 17.87
N LEU A 62 3.41 -6.12 18.25
CA LEU A 62 4.32 -7.15 18.79
C LEU A 62 5.50 -7.35 17.82
N PRO A 63 6.74 -7.52 18.30
CA PRO A 63 7.93 -7.58 17.44
C PRO A 63 7.82 -8.59 16.30
N SER A 64 7.32 -9.80 16.57
CA SER A 64 7.12 -10.83 15.54
C SER A 64 6.11 -10.41 14.47
N ALA A 65 4.99 -9.83 14.89
CA ALA A 65 3.94 -9.35 13.98
C ALA A 65 4.43 -8.15 13.15
N GLY A 66 5.16 -7.22 13.77
CA GLY A 66 5.80 -6.09 13.11
C GLY A 66 6.84 -6.53 12.07
N ASN A 67 7.68 -7.51 12.40
CA ASN A 67 8.68 -8.06 11.47
C ASN A 67 8.03 -8.67 10.23
N ILE A 68 7.02 -9.51 10.41
CA ILE A 68 6.27 -10.10 9.29
C ILE A 68 5.65 -8.99 8.45
N ALA A 69 4.94 -8.04 9.07
CA ALA A 69 4.33 -6.92 8.36
C ALA A 69 5.38 -6.12 7.57
N GLY A 70 6.53 -5.83 8.15
CA GLY A 70 7.63 -5.11 7.52
C GLY A 70 8.22 -5.86 6.32
N VAL A 71 8.52 -7.15 6.48
CA VAL A 71 9.00 -8.01 5.38
C VAL A 71 8.06 -7.95 4.18
N HIS A 72 6.77 -8.12 4.43
CA HIS A 72 5.76 -8.10 3.37
C HIS A 72 5.50 -6.70 2.81
N GLN A 73 5.55 -5.64 3.62
CA GLN A 73 5.28 -4.28 3.19
C GLN A 73 6.42 -3.73 2.34
N PHE A 74 7.66 -3.94 2.78
CA PHE A 74 8.85 -3.45 2.09
C PHE A 74 9.41 -4.44 1.05
N GLY A 75 8.84 -5.65 0.97
CA GLY A 75 9.30 -6.65 0.00
C GLY A 75 10.65 -7.23 0.37
N LEU A 76 10.92 -7.40 1.66
CA LEU A 76 12.17 -7.96 2.14
C LEU A 76 12.20 -9.48 1.91
N THR A 77 13.39 -10.03 2.04
CA THR A 77 13.63 -11.45 1.93
C THR A 77 13.58 -12.12 3.31
N GLU A 78 12.76 -13.14 3.46
CA GLU A 78 12.62 -13.92 4.69
C GLU A 78 13.10 -15.36 4.47
N ARG A 79 13.78 -15.92 5.48
CA ARG A 79 14.22 -17.31 5.47
C ARG A 79 13.24 -18.16 6.28
N ILE A 80 12.57 -19.10 5.61
CA ILE A 80 11.64 -20.05 6.22
C ILE A 80 12.24 -21.45 6.08
N GLY A 81 12.81 -21.96 7.17
CA GLY A 81 13.53 -23.23 7.18
C GLY A 81 14.76 -23.18 6.26
N ARG A 82 14.72 -23.98 5.19
CA ARG A 82 15.75 -24.03 4.13
C ARG A 82 15.45 -23.12 2.94
N ALA A 83 14.26 -22.54 2.86
CA ALA A 83 13.84 -21.69 1.74
C ALA A 83 14.06 -20.21 2.06
N GLN A 84 14.42 -19.45 1.03
CA GLN A 84 14.54 -17.99 1.09
C GLN A 84 13.49 -17.40 0.13
N ILE A 85 12.58 -16.60 0.66
CA ILE A 85 11.43 -16.05 -0.08
C ILE A 85 11.57 -14.53 -0.12
N THR A 86 11.63 -13.96 -1.32
CA THR A 86 11.56 -12.51 -1.53
C THR A 86 10.14 -12.12 -1.84
N TYR A 87 9.57 -11.21 -1.04
CA TYR A 87 8.21 -10.73 -1.23
C TYR A 87 8.18 -9.50 -2.14
N PRO A 88 7.10 -9.26 -2.90
CA PRO A 88 6.94 -8.01 -3.62
C PRO A 88 6.67 -6.85 -2.64
N SER A 89 7.36 -5.72 -2.83
CA SER A 89 7.12 -4.50 -2.07
C SER A 89 5.72 -3.94 -2.36
N ARG A 90 5.06 -3.39 -1.34
CA ARG A 90 3.70 -2.86 -1.45
C ARG A 90 3.70 -1.35 -1.28
N GLN A 91 3.98 -0.62 -2.36
CA GLN A 91 3.92 0.84 -2.36
C GLN A 91 2.52 1.34 -1.98
N LEU A 92 2.46 2.31 -1.06
CA LEU A 92 1.20 2.93 -0.61
C LEU A 92 0.66 3.92 -1.64
N LEU A 93 1.56 4.62 -2.32
CA LEU A 93 1.26 5.57 -3.39
C LEU A 93 1.94 5.06 -4.66
N GLY A 94 1.13 4.77 -5.69
CA GLY A 94 1.64 4.45 -7.01
C GLY A 94 2.00 5.72 -7.75
N LEU A 95 3.06 6.41 -7.32
CA LEU A 95 3.57 7.59 -8.00
C LEU A 95 4.13 7.18 -9.37
N THR A 96 3.74 7.91 -10.42
CA THR A 96 4.38 7.72 -11.71
C THR A 96 5.82 8.27 -11.65
N PRO A 97 6.74 7.81 -12.52
CA PRO A 97 8.10 8.37 -12.56
C PRO A 97 8.11 9.89 -12.74
N GLN A 98 7.14 10.44 -13.50
CA GLN A 98 7.01 11.87 -13.74
C GLN A 98 6.58 12.63 -12.47
N GLU A 99 5.70 12.03 -11.67
CA GLU A 99 5.29 12.60 -10.39
C GLU A 99 6.43 12.57 -9.37
N VAL A 100 7.23 11.50 -9.37
CA VAL A 100 8.44 11.42 -8.54
C VAL A 100 9.38 12.57 -8.88
N THR A 101 9.73 12.75 -10.16
CA THR A 101 10.59 13.86 -10.60
C THR A 101 10.01 15.22 -10.24
N HIS A 102 8.69 15.40 -10.38
CA HIS A 102 8.05 16.66 -10.01
C HIS A 102 8.17 16.97 -8.51
N ILE A 103 7.96 15.97 -7.66
CA ILE A 103 8.11 16.09 -6.20
C ILE A 103 9.58 16.35 -5.84
N GLU A 104 10.52 15.64 -6.47
CA GLU A 104 11.96 15.85 -6.27
C GLU A 104 12.36 17.30 -6.56
N ASN A 105 11.92 17.85 -7.69
CA ASN A 105 12.20 19.23 -8.05
C ASN A 105 11.61 20.22 -7.03
N GLN A 106 10.36 20.00 -6.58
CA GLN A 106 9.75 20.85 -5.54
C GLN A 106 10.53 20.83 -4.22
N ILE A 107 11.06 19.67 -3.83
CA ILE A 107 11.88 19.53 -2.62
C ILE A 107 13.22 20.26 -2.81
N ILE A 108 13.88 20.09 -3.95
CA ILE A 108 15.14 20.77 -4.26
C ILE A 108 14.94 22.29 -4.26
N ASP A 109 13.89 22.79 -4.92
CA ASP A 109 13.57 24.22 -4.97
C ASP A 109 13.29 24.79 -3.58
N PHE A 110 12.63 24.02 -2.71
CA PHE A 110 12.38 24.42 -1.32
C PHE A 110 13.66 24.47 -0.49
N LEU A 111 14.59 23.53 -0.69
CA LEU A 111 15.85 23.46 0.05
C LEU A 111 16.91 24.46 -0.47
N ALA A 112 16.84 24.83 -1.74
CA ALA A 112 17.73 25.82 -2.37
C ALA A 112 17.36 27.28 -2.00
N ARG A 113 16.25 27.46 -1.29
CA ARG A 113 15.73 28.75 -0.84
C ARG A 113 16.19 29.08 0.57
#